data_AF-A0A961JNH8-F1
#
_entry.id   AF-A0A961JNH8-F1
#
_cell.length_a   1.000
_cell.length_b   1.000
_cell.length_c   1.000
_cell.angle_alpha   90.00
_cell.angle_beta   90.00
_cell.angle_gamma   90.00
#
_symmetry.space_group_name_H-M   'P 1'
#
loop_
_entity.id
_entity.type
_entity.pdbx_description
1 polymer ?
#
loop_
_entity_poly.entity_id
_entity_poly.type
_entity_poly.pdbx_seq_one_letter_code
_entity_poly.pdbx_strand_id
1 'polypeptide(L)'
;MTVKTTPRRRFRLNASTAIVGIAGGMMLLLVLMAVFADVITPYDPLRQNLIKALQGPSAAHWLGTDDLGRDVLSRLIYGCRIAVIAAFEATTIAVILGVPLGLFIGYRGGWWDWITMRIVEAIVSIPGIMVAIVIIALLGAGLHRAMIALGILFSTSFLRLARGVVLAEREEVYVRSARVIGTPDRRILLRHIFPNIAPPLIVQITLTVGAVLLSEAGLSFIGLGVQPPQASWGTMLNTAANYMDLAFFLAIPPGIAIIVTVLSVNLLGDVLRDSIGRGIAIAGRGDTAKPTVRATAKDDPLPPPTTDEVLRVENLSVAVRQPDETEIPVITNLSLAIRKGETLGLVGESGSGKTLTGLAILNLMGPMLRRTSGLIRLNGQDISAFDQRGMETVRGNEVAMVFQDPTTSLNPAFTVGSQIAEVLRTKTGMTKAQAWERTVELIDRVGIPRPRERAQAYPHELSGGMAQRIAIARALSCNPSLLIADEPTTALDVTVQQEVLDLFRDLQDEFGMAILFVTHDLAVAADICDRISVMYAGEMVEMAEVGALFANPRHPYTRGLLRAMPHASDRNPPLPTIRGSVPRPGMWPEGCRFSNRCDLATAACHRPIPLTGAKRTVRCIRADEMEAAS
;
A
#
# COMPACT_ATOMS: atom_id res chain seq x y z
N MET A 1 48.50 35.18 0.60
CA MET A 1 48.20 34.56 1.90
C MET A 1 46.69 34.48 2.07
N THR A 2 46.09 33.33 1.77
CA THR A 2 44.71 32.99 2.18
C THR A 2 44.64 31.48 2.24
N VAL A 3 44.68 30.97 3.47
CA VAL A 3 44.78 29.55 3.82
C VAL A 3 43.42 28.89 3.59
N LYS A 4 43.35 27.91 2.69
CA LYS A 4 42.22 26.97 2.58
C LYS A 4 42.27 26.01 3.77
N THR A 5 41.36 26.17 4.72
CA THR A 5 41.13 25.19 5.80
C THR A 5 40.12 24.14 5.34
N THR A 6 40.60 22.95 5.02
CA THR A 6 39.77 21.74 4.90
C THR A 6 39.18 21.37 6.26
N PRO A 7 37.87 21.07 6.37
CA PRO A 7 37.30 20.62 7.63
C PRO A 7 37.73 19.18 7.90
N ARG A 8 38.52 18.99 8.96
CA ARG A 8 38.80 17.66 9.54
C ARG A 8 37.48 17.05 10.01
N ARG A 9 36.99 16.02 9.29
CA ARG A 9 35.94 15.11 9.77
C ARG A 9 36.44 14.42 11.04
N ARG A 10 36.08 14.95 12.23
CA ARG A 10 36.14 14.20 13.48
C ARG A 10 35.03 13.15 13.44
N PHE A 11 35.42 11.88 13.34
CA PHE A 11 34.55 10.74 13.63
C PHE A 11 34.11 10.84 15.10
N ARG A 12 32.97 11.49 15.37
CA ARG A 12 32.23 11.27 16.60
C ARG A 12 31.47 9.96 16.41
N LEU A 13 31.94 8.89 17.04
CA LEU A 13 31.13 7.69 17.27
C LEU A 13 29.86 8.16 18.02
N ASN A 14 28.73 8.16 17.33
CA ASN A 14 27.46 8.48 17.95
C ASN A 14 27.20 7.41 19.02
N ALA A 15 26.74 7.80 20.21
CA ALA A 15 26.45 6.86 21.29
C ALA A 15 25.54 5.70 20.83
N SER A 16 24.63 5.97 19.89
CA SER A 16 23.83 4.96 19.20
C SER A 16 24.68 3.92 18.48
N THR A 17 25.67 4.32 17.66
CA THR A 17 26.56 3.38 16.95
C THR A 17 27.42 2.52 17.88
N ALA A 18 27.80 3.05 19.04
CA ALA A 18 28.53 2.29 20.06
C ALA A 18 27.63 1.24 20.74
N ILE A 19 26.42 1.63 21.12
CA ILE A 19 25.41 0.74 21.71
C ILE A 19 25.04 -0.39 20.74
N VAL A 20 24.92 -0.08 19.45
CA VAL A 20 24.71 -1.07 18.36
C VAL A 20 25.87 -2.05 18.26
N GLY A 21 27.10 -1.55 18.26
CA GLY A 21 28.30 -2.38 18.20
C GLY A 21 28.39 -3.33 19.39
N ILE A 22 28.01 -2.88 20.58
CA ILE A 22 27.98 -3.69 21.80
C ILE A 22 26.90 -4.78 21.71
N ALA A 23 25.67 -4.43 21.31
CA ALA A 23 24.58 -5.40 21.17
C ALA A 23 24.89 -6.46 20.10
N GLY A 24 25.41 -6.03 18.94
CA GLY A 24 25.83 -6.93 17.87
C GLY A 24 27.01 -7.82 18.27
N GLY A 25 27.99 -7.27 18.99
CA GLY A 25 29.12 -8.03 19.54
C GLY A 25 28.69 -9.07 20.58
N MET A 26 27.74 -8.71 21.45
CA MET A 26 27.17 -9.64 22.44
C MET A 26 26.39 -10.77 21.76
N MET A 27 25.61 -10.47 20.72
CA MET A 27 24.88 -11.49 19.98
C MET A 27 25.82 -12.44 19.23
N LEU A 28 26.90 -11.92 18.65
CA LEU A 28 27.96 -12.74 18.05
C LEU A 28 28.62 -13.64 19.10
N LEU A 29 28.93 -13.11 20.29
CA LEU A 29 29.49 -13.89 21.39
C LEU A 29 28.56 -15.04 21.80
N LEU A 30 27.26 -14.79 21.96
CA LEU A 30 26.28 -15.81 22.31
C LEU A 30 26.18 -16.90 21.25
N VAL A 31 26.19 -16.53 19.97
CA VAL A 31 26.20 -17.50 18.86
C VAL A 31 27.50 -18.32 18.86
N LEU A 32 28.65 -17.68 19.10
CA LEU A 32 29.93 -18.39 19.20
C LEU A 32 29.96 -19.36 20.39
N MET A 33 29.46 -18.95 21.56
CA MET A 33 29.32 -19.81 22.73
C MET A 33 28.39 -20.99 22.45
N ALA A 34 27.28 -20.75 21.77
CA ALA A 34 26.32 -21.80 21.40
C ALA A 34 26.91 -22.81 20.41
N VAL A 35 27.57 -22.33 19.34
CA VAL A 35 28.13 -23.20 18.28
C VAL A 35 29.33 -23.98 18.80
N PHE A 36 30.30 -23.29 19.42
CA PHE A 36 31.57 -23.88 19.84
C PHE A 36 31.57 -24.37 21.30
N ALA A 37 30.40 -24.64 21.89
CA ALA A 37 30.31 -25.07 23.30
C ALA A 37 31.24 -26.25 23.60
N ASP A 38 31.30 -27.26 22.72
CA ASP A 38 32.12 -28.47 22.93
C ASP A 38 33.63 -28.17 23.01
N VAL A 39 34.08 -27.04 22.44
CA VAL A 39 35.48 -26.61 22.43
C VAL A 39 35.76 -25.60 23.55
N ILE A 40 34.78 -24.75 23.88
CA ILE A 40 34.94 -23.64 24.83
C ILE A 40 34.76 -24.11 26.28
N THR A 41 33.99 -25.18 26.53
CA THR A 41 33.71 -25.60 27.91
C THR A 41 34.92 -26.22 28.60
N PRO A 42 35.27 -25.76 29.82
CA PRO A 42 36.39 -26.33 30.58
C PRO A 42 36.17 -27.77 31.04
N TYR A 43 34.91 -28.16 31.28
CA TYR A 43 34.53 -29.48 31.74
C TYR A 43 33.32 -30.00 30.96
N ASP A 44 33.15 -31.33 30.95
CA ASP A 44 31.90 -31.94 30.49
C ASP A 44 30.74 -31.46 31.40
N PRO A 45 29.68 -30.85 30.84
CA PRO A 45 28.55 -30.30 31.61
C PRO A 45 27.77 -31.36 32.40
N LEU A 46 27.92 -32.64 32.07
CA LEU A 46 27.24 -33.76 32.74
C LEU A 46 28.12 -34.44 33.81
N ARG A 47 29.41 -34.09 33.89
CA ARG A 47 30.35 -34.73 34.82
C ARG A 47 30.04 -34.35 36.27
N GLN A 48 29.65 -35.35 37.06
CA GLN A 48 29.27 -35.19 38.47
C GLN A 48 30.46 -35.42 39.41
N ASN A 49 30.50 -34.67 40.51
CA ASN A 49 31.46 -34.86 41.60
C ASN A 49 30.85 -34.42 42.94
N LEU A 50 30.17 -35.34 43.62
CA LEU A 50 29.43 -35.07 44.85
C LEU A 50 30.29 -34.52 45.99
N ILE A 51 31.60 -34.80 46.01
CA ILE A 51 32.54 -34.25 47.01
C ILE A 51 32.67 -32.74 46.85
N LYS A 52 32.50 -32.25 45.62
CA LYS A 52 32.52 -30.83 45.27
C LYS A 52 31.13 -30.25 45.09
N ALA A 53 30.07 -30.86 45.63
CA ALA A 53 28.73 -30.29 45.51
C ALA A 53 28.62 -28.93 46.21
N LEU A 54 27.87 -28.00 45.59
CA LEU A 54 27.57 -26.66 46.11
C LEU A 54 28.80 -25.80 46.47
N GLN A 55 29.95 -26.02 45.81
CA GLN A 55 31.12 -25.16 46.02
C GLN A 55 30.96 -23.81 45.36
N GLY A 56 31.34 -22.75 46.08
CA GLY A 56 31.44 -21.39 45.56
C GLY A 56 32.50 -21.24 44.46
N PRO A 57 32.56 -20.04 43.84
CA PRO A 57 33.57 -19.71 42.84
C PRO A 57 35.00 -20.02 43.31
N SER A 58 35.76 -20.73 42.49
CA SER A 58 37.15 -21.11 42.77
C SER A 58 38.00 -21.09 41.49
N ALA A 59 39.31 -21.18 41.63
CA ALA A 59 40.22 -21.25 40.47
C ALA A 59 39.96 -22.48 39.58
N ALA A 60 39.48 -23.58 40.17
CA ALA A 60 39.11 -24.79 39.45
C ALA A 60 37.71 -24.68 38.80
N HIS A 61 36.77 -24.00 39.44
CA HIS A 61 35.39 -23.81 38.98
C HIS A 61 35.02 -22.33 39.07
N TRP A 62 35.20 -21.58 37.97
CA TRP A 62 35.12 -20.11 37.97
C TRP A 62 33.79 -19.55 38.46
N LEU A 63 32.68 -20.25 38.18
CA LEU A 63 31.34 -19.88 38.65
C LEU A 63 30.82 -20.83 39.74
N GLY A 64 31.69 -21.67 40.30
CA GLY A 64 31.32 -22.68 41.28
C GLY A 64 30.69 -23.93 40.65
N THR A 65 30.07 -24.73 41.50
CA THR A 65 29.50 -26.05 41.15
C THR A 65 28.09 -26.20 41.71
N ASP A 66 27.27 -26.99 41.03
CA ASP A 66 25.88 -27.23 41.43
C ASP A 66 25.70 -28.32 42.48
N ASP A 67 24.45 -28.69 42.74
CA ASP A 67 24.00 -29.72 43.68
C ASP A 67 24.64 -31.11 43.44
N LEU A 68 25.04 -31.42 42.21
CA LEU A 68 25.73 -32.66 41.83
C LEU A 68 27.24 -32.46 41.61
N GLY A 69 27.76 -31.29 41.95
CA GLY A 69 29.16 -30.93 41.76
C GLY A 69 29.56 -30.73 40.30
N ARG A 70 28.60 -30.45 39.41
CA ARG A 70 28.88 -30.12 37.99
C ARG A 70 29.27 -28.65 37.87
N ASP A 71 30.14 -28.35 36.91
CA ASP A 71 30.66 -27.00 36.70
C ASP A 71 29.59 -26.03 36.13
N VAL A 72 29.31 -24.94 36.86
CA VAL A 72 28.25 -23.99 36.52
C VAL A 72 28.54 -23.24 35.21
N LEU A 73 29.80 -22.93 34.91
CA LEU A 73 30.20 -22.23 33.68
C LEU A 73 29.97 -23.10 32.44
N SER A 74 30.39 -24.37 32.51
CA SER A 74 30.19 -25.35 31.43
C SER A 74 28.70 -25.57 31.17
N ARG A 75 27.89 -25.66 32.24
CA ARG A 75 26.43 -25.74 32.13
C ARG A 75 25.81 -24.46 31.56
N LEU A 76 26.33 -23.28 31.89
CA LEU A 76 25.84 -21.99 31.37
C LEU A 76 26.03 -21.88 29.86
N ILE A 77 27.19 -22.32 29.34
CA ILE A 77 27.52 -22.32 27.90
C ILE A 77 26.61 -23.30 27.14
N TYR A 78 26.41 -24.51 27.66
CA TYR A 78 25.46 -25.45 27.06
C TYR A 78 24.01 -24.96 27.15
N GLY A 79 23.64 -24.29 28.24
CA GLY A 79 22.35 -23.61 28.36
C GLY A 79 22.15 -22.54 27.29
N CYS A 80 23.20 -21.80 26.92
CA CYS A 80 23.16 -20.85 25.82
C CYS A 80 22.89 -21.53 24.47
N ARG A 81 23.53 -22.67 24.20
CA ARG A 81 23.26 -23.48 23.00
C ARG A 81 21.79 -23.89 22.92
N ILE A 82 21.22 -24.38 24.01
CA ILE A 82 19.81 -24.76 24.08
C ILE A 82 18.89 -23.57 23.86
N ALA A 83 19.18 -22.42 24.49
CA ALA A 83 18.40 -21.20 24.35
C ALA A 83 18.38 -20.67 22.90
N VAL A 84 19.53 -20.72 22.20
CA VAL A 84 19.63 -20.32 20.79
C VAL A 84 18.85 -21.26 19.87
N ILE A 85 18.94 -22.59 20.09
CA ILE A 85 18.16 -23.58 19.34
C ILE A 85 16.67 -23.35 19.54
N ALA A 86 16.25 -23.14 20.79
CA ALA A 86 14.87 -22.89 21.17
C ALA A 86 14.29 -21.64 20.48
N ALA A 87 15.04 -20.53 20.56
CA ALA A 87 14.70 -19.28 19.91
C ALA A 87 14.56 -19.42 18.39
N PHE A 88 15.51 -20.12 17.75
CA PHE A 88 15.50 -20.34 16.31
C PHE A 88 14.31 -21.19 15.87
N GLU A 89 14.05 -22.31 16.55
CA GLU A 89 12.97 -23.25 16.22
C GLU A 89 11.59 -22.59 16.33
N ALA A 90 11.25 -22.03 17.49
CA ALA A 90 9.92 -21.46 17.71
C ALA A 90 9.69 -20.22 16.82
N THR A 91 10.69 -19.36 16.64
CA THR A 91 10.55 -18.15 15.80
C THR A 91 10.41 -18.50 14.33
N THR A 92 11.16 -19.50 13.84
CA THR A 92 11.04 -19.97 12.45
C THR A 92 9.65 -20.52 12.17
N ILE A 93 9.10 -21.35 13.07
CA ILE A 93 7.74 -21.86 12.97
C ILE A 93 6.73 -20.71 12.98
N ALA A 94 6.89 -19.74 13.88
CA ALA A 94 6.00 -18.59 14.00
C ALA A 94 5.96 -17.74 12.72
N VAL A 95 7.12 -17.49 12.10
CA VAL A 95 7.23 -16.72 10.84
C VAL A 95 6.65 -17.50 9.65
N ILE A 96 7.02 -18.78 9.49
CA ILE A 96 6.58 -19.62 8.36
C ILE A 96 5.06 -19.81 8.37
N LEU A 97 4.44 -19.93 9.54
CA LEU A 97 2.99 -20.05 9.65
C LEU A 97 2.29 -18.70 9.58
N GLY A 98 2.77 -17.73 10.35
CA GLY A 98 2.06 -16.47 10.58
C GLY A 98 2.11 -15.53 9.38
N VAL A 99 3.29 -15.33 8.77
CA VAL A 99 3.48 -14.32 7.73
C VAL A 99 2.70 -14.66 6.44
N PRO A 100 2.81 -15.87 5.85
CA PRO A 100 2.07 -16.20 4.63
C PRO A 100 0.55 -16.13 4.83
N LEU A 101 0.05 -16.61 5.97
CA LEU A 101 -1.37 -16.58 6.28
C LEU A 101 -1.87 -15.14 6.48
N GLY A 102 -1.12 -14.31 7.20
CA GLY A 102 -1.41 -12.89 7.40
C GLY A 102 -1.41 -12.08 6.09
N LEU A 103 -0.43 -12.35 5.21
CA LEU A 103 -0.37 -11.78 3.87
C LEU A 103 -1.62 -12.15 3.05
N PHE A 104 -1.97 -13.44 3.05
CA PHE A 104 -3.10 -13.96 2.28
C PHE A 104 -4.43 -13.35 2.72
N ILE A 105 -4.73 -13.40 4.02
CA ILE A 105 -6.02 -12.90 4.54
C ILE A 105 -6.10 -11.37 4.49
N GLY A 106 -4.99 -10.65 4.72
CA GLY A 106 -4.95 -9.19 4.62
C GLY A 106 -5.21 -8.72 3.18
N TYR A 107 -4.67 -9.43 2.19
CA TYR A 107 -4.85 -9.07 0.79
C TYR A 107 -6.26 -9.41 0.30
N ARG A 108 -6.73 -10.64 0.57
CA ARG A 108 -8.01 -11.14 0.06
C ARG A 108 -9.23 -10.61 0.82
N GLY A 109 -9.08 -10.36 2.12
CA GLY A 109 -10.16 -9.87 2.99
C GLY A 109 -11.38 -10.80 3.06
N GLY A 110 -12.50 -10.24 3.51
CA GLY A 110 -13.82 -10.90 3.47
C GLY A 110 -13.93 -12.09 4.42
N TRP A 111 -14.57 -13.17 3.95
CA TRP A 111 -14.89 -14.35 4.75
C TRP A 111 -13.66 -15.05 5.34
N TRP A 112 -12.58 -15.17 4.55
CA TRP A 112 -11.31 -15.78 4.99
C TRP A 112 -10.69 -15.01 6.15
N ASP A 113 -10.73 -13.69 6.07
CA ASP A 113 -10.24 -12.82 7.13
C ASP A 113 -11.06 -12.97 8.41
N TRP A 114 -12.39 -12.97 8.28
CA TRP A 114 -13.31 -13.11 9.41
C TRP A 114 -13.12 -14.44 10.16
N ILE A 115 -13.09 -15.58 9.46
CA ILE A 115 -12.87 -16.90 10.08
C ILE A 115 -11.50 -16.96 10.76
N THR A 116 -10.45 -16.56 10.05
CA THR A 116 -9.07 -16.67 10.56
C THR A 116 -8.89 -15.82 11.80
N MET A 117 -9.41 -14.58 11.81
CA MET A 117 -9.38 -13.71 12.99
C MET A 117 -10.16 -14.31 14.15
N ARG A 118 -11.32 -14.96 13.91
CA ARG A 118 -12.08 -15.61 15.00
C ARG A 118 -11.28 -16.74 15.67
N ILE A 119 -10.57 -17.54 14.88
CA ILE A 119 -9.69 -18.60 15.41
C ILE A 119 -8.53 -17.98 16.19
N VAL A 120 -7.88 -16.94 15.66
CA VAL A 120 -6.78 -16.25 16.33
C VAL A 120 -7.24 -15.62 17.65
N GLU A 121 -8.40 -14.97 17.68
CA GLU A 121 -9.00 -14.40 18.89
C GLU A 121 -9.29 -15.48 19.94
N ALA A 122 -9.81 -16.64 19.52
CA ALA A 122 -10.04 -17.77 20.41
C ALA A 122 -8.72 -18.29 21.01
N ILE A 123 -7.67 -18.47 20.20
CA ILE A 123 -6.35 -18.90 20.68
C ILE A 123 -5.76 -17.88 21.67
N VAL A 124 -5.79 -16.60 21.33
CA VAL A 124 -5.20 -15.51 22.16
C VAL A 124 -6.00 -15.24 23.44
N SER A 125 -7.27 -15.66 23.49
CA SER A 125 -8.08 -15.56 24.72
C SER A 125 -7.60 -16.48 25.85
N ILE A 126 -6.81 -17.51 25.53
CA ILE A 126 -6.24 -18.43 26.51
C ILE A 126 -4.83 -17.94 26.88
N PRO A 127 -4.47 -17.85 28.17
CA PRO A 127 -3.11 -17.50 28.57
C PRO A 127 -2.08 -18.43 27.93
N GLY A 128 -1.06 -17.87 27.29
CA GLY A 128 -0.09 -18.63 26.49
C GLY A 128 0.61 -19.77 27.25
N ILE A 129 0.90 -19.56 28.54
CA ILE A 129 1.48 -20.60 29.41
C ILE A 129 0.53 -21.78 29.59
N MET A 130 -0.78 -21.55 29.71
CA MET A 130 -1.77 -22.62 29.83
C MET A 130 -1.82 -23.45 28.54
N VAL A 131 -1.79 -22.79 27.38
CA VAL A 131 -1.73 -23.47 26.09
C VAL A 131 -0.47 -24.32 25.99
N ALA A 132 0.69 -23.77 26.36
CA ALA A 132 1.95 -24.52 26.38
C ALA A 132 1.90 -25.74 27.31
N ILE A 133 1.35 -25.59 28.52
CA ILE A 133 1.20 -26.69 29.49
C ILE A 133 0.29 -27.79 28.94
N VAL A 134 -0.87 -27.43 28.37
CA VAL A 134 -1.81 -28.41 27.80
C VAL A 134 -1.19 -29.16 26.64
N ILE A 135 -0.50 -28.45 25.74
CA ILE A 135 0.18 -29.07 24.60
C ILE A 135 1.30 -30.01 25.09
N ILE A 136 2.08 -29.61 26.10
CA ILE A 136 3.12 -30.45 26.70
C ILE A 136 2.51 -31.66 27.42
N ALA A 137 1.37 -31.51 28.10
CA ALA A 137 0.67 -32.61 28.75
C ALA A 137 0.17 -33.66 27.74
N LEU A 138 -0.25 -33.24 26.54
CA LEU A 138 -0.74 -34.12 25.48
C LEU A 138 0.38 -34.78 24.67
N LEU A 139 1.42 -34.01 24.30
CA LEU A 139 2.52 -34.49 23.44
C LEU A 139 3.70 -35.06 24.24
N GLY A 140 3.71 -34.86 25.56
CA GLY A 140 4.80 -35.20 26.47
C GLY A 140 5.87 -34.10 26.57
N ALA A 141 6.61 -34.10 27.69
CA ALA A 141 7.68 -33.14 27.94
C ALA A 141 8.83 -33.24 26.92
N GLY A 142 9.48 -32.10 26.66
CA GLY A 142 10.65 -32.01 25.78
C GLY A 142 10.76 -30.67 25.07
N LEU A 143 12.01 -30.24 24.85
CA LEU A 143 12.34 -28.94 24.26
C LEU A 143 11.62 -28.69 22.92
N HIS A 144 11.79 -29.57 21.94
CA HIS A 144 11.24 -29.39 20.59
C HIS A 144 9.71 -29.32 20.59
N ARG A 145 9.04 -30.16 21.40
CA ARG A 145 7.57 -30.15 21.53
C ARG A 145 7.08 -28.82 22.11
N ALA A 146 7.77 -28.31 23.13
CA ALA A 146 7.49 -26.99 23.69
C ALA A 146 7.73 -25.86 22.68
N MET A 147 8.79 -25.93 21.87
CA MET A 147 9.08 -24.91 20.85
C MET A 147 8.10 -24.91 19.69
N ILE A 148 7.61 -26.08 19.27
CA ILE A 148 6.50 -26.18 18.30
C ILE A 148 5.24 -25.51 18.87
N ALA A 149 4.91 -25.81 20.13
CA ALA A 149 3.75 -25.22 20.82
C ALA A 149 3.83 -23.69 20.86
N LEU A 150 4.98 -23.16 21.32
CA LEU A 150 5.23 -21.72 21.37
C LEU A 150 5.27 -21.09 19.98
N GLY A 151 5.86 -21.76 18.98
CA GLY A 151 5.90 -21.28 17.60
C GLY A 151 4.52 -21.10 17.00
N ILE A 152 3.61 -22.06 17.21
CA ILE A 152 2.20 -21.94 16.79
C ILE A 152 1.52 -20.77 17.50
N LEU A 153 1.73 -20.63 18.81
CA LEU A 153 1.16 -19.53 19.59
C LEU A 153 1.64 -18.17 19.08
N PHE A 154 2.97 -17.99 18.91
CA PHE A 154 3.56 -16.75 18.43
C PHE A 154 3.28 -16.48 16.95
N SER A 155 2.93 -17.49 16.14
CA SER A 155 2.51 -17.28 14.74
C SER A 155 1.32 -16.33 14.63
N THR A 156 0.44 -16.30 15.65
CA THR A 156 -0.72 -15.41 15.69
C THR A 156 -0.32 -13.93 15.70
N SER A 157 0.79 -13.58 16.36
CA SER A 157 1.33 -12.22 16.39
C SER A 157 1.84 -11.79 15.01
N PHE A 158 2.60 -12.66 14.33
CA PHE A 158 3.07 -12.41 12.96
C PHE A 158 1.92 -12.30 11.96
N LEU A 159 0.91 -13.15 12.10
CA LEU A 159 -0.29 -13.13 11.26
C LEU A 159 -1.03 -11.80 11.41
N ARG A 160 -1.27 -11.34 12.64
CA ARG A 160 -1.96 -10.06 12.91
C ARG A 160 -1.16 -8.88 12.38
N LEU A 161 0.16 -8.88 12.57
CA LEU A 161 1.04 -7.83 12.09
C LEU A 161 1.05 -7.76 10.56
N ALA A 162 1.33 -8.89 9.89
CA ALA A 162 1.33 -8.96 8.44
C ALA A 162 -0.02 -8.52 7.86
N ARG A 163 -1.14 -9.03 8.40
CA ARG A 163 -2.49 -8.61 8.00
C ARG A 163 -2.68 -7.09 8.14
N GLY A 164 -2.34 -6.53 9.29
CA GLY A 164 -2.54 -5.10 9.58
C GLY A 164 -1.82 -4.20 8.58
N VAL A 165 -0.56 -4.52 8.26
CA VAL A 165 0.21 -3.74 7.28
C VAL A 165 -0.31 -3.94 5.86
N VAL A 166 -0.68 -5.16 5.46
CA VAL A 166 -1.26 -5.42 4.12
C VAL A 166 -2.56 -4.66 3.89
N LEU A 167 -3.41 -4.55 4.93
CA LEU A 167 -4.67 -3.82 4.82
C LEU A 167 -4.46 -2.33 4.51
N ALA A 168 -3.41 -1.73 5.06
CA ALA A 168 -3.00 -0.37 4.71
C ALA A 168 -2.39 -0.34 3.30
N GLU A 169 -1.42 -1.22 3.03
CA GLU A 169 -0.65 -1.14 1.79
C GLU A 169 -1.43 -1.47 0.53
N ARG A 170 -2.43 -2.35 0.60
CA ARG A 170 -3.23 -2.70 -0.57
C ARG A 170 -4.07 -1.54 -1.12
N GLU A 171 -4.26 -0.48 -0.34
CA GLU A 171 -5.02 0.72 -0.71
C GLU A 171 -4.15 1.81 -1.35
N GLU A 172 -2.82 1.69 -1.27
CA GLU A 172 -1.89 2.65 -1.83
C GLU A 172 -1.97 2.76 -3.36
N VAL A 173 -1.66 3.96 -3.87
CA VAL A 173 -1.79 4.30 -5.29
C VAL A 173 -0.89 3.42 -6.16
N TYR A 174 0.32 3.08 -5.71
CA TYR A 174 1.21 2.19 -6.47
C TYR A 174 0.66 0.76 -6.60
N VAL A 175 -0.12 0.26 -5.62
CA VAL A 175 -0.80 -1.05 -5.73
C VAL A 175 -1.94 -0.96 -6.74
N ARG A 176 -2.72 0.13 -6.71
CA ARG A 176 -3.76 0.39 -7.73
C ARG A 176 -3.15 0.49 -9.12
N SER A 177 -2.01 1.15 -9.25
CA SER A 177 -1.24 1.24 -10.50
C SER A 177 -0.77 -0.14 -10.98
N ALA A 178 -0.26 -1.00 -10.10
CA ALA A 178 0.09 -2.38 -10.46
C ALA A 178 -1.13 -3.19 -10.96
N ARG A 179 -2.33 -2.93 -10.43
CA ARG A 179 -3.59 -3.52 -10.92
C ARG A 179 -4.05 -2.92 -12.25
N VAL A 180 -3.86 -1.62 -12.51
CA VAL A 180 -4.08 -0.98 -13.84
C VAL A 180 -3.20 -1.63 -14.90
N ILE A 181 -2.01 -2.06 -14.52
CA ILE A 181 -1.12 -2.80 -15.42
C ILE A 181 -1.60 -4.24 -15.59
N GLY A 182 -2.57 -4.73 -14.82
CA GLY A 182 -3.04 -6.11 -14.88
C GLY A 182 -1.99 -7.11 -14.36
N THR A 183 -1.23 -6.73 -13.33
CA THR A 183 -0.32 -7.63 -12.62
C THR A 183 -1.14 -8.60 -11.75
N PRO A 184 -0.86 -9.92 -11.76
CA PRO A 184 -1.64 -10.89 -10.98
C PRO A 184 -1.42 -10.71 -9.47
N ASP A 185 -2.47 -10.98 -8.69
CA ASP A 185 -2.50 -10.80 -7.22
C ASP A 185 -1.30 -11.39 -6.47
N ARG A 186 -0.88 -12.61 -6.81
CA ARG A 186 0.28 -13.28 -6.16
C ARG A 186 1.56 -12.45 -6.33
N ARG A 187 1.72 -11.82 -7.48
CA ARG A 187 2.90 -11.01 -7.80
C ARG A 187 2.83 -9.63 -7.15
N ILE A 188 1.63 -9.04 -7.09
CA ILE A 188 1.39 -7.83 -6.27
C ILE A 188 1.81 -8.08 -4.82
N LEU A 189 1.37 -9.20 -4.25
CA LEU A 189 1.64 -9.55 -2.86
C LEU A 189 3.14 -9.77 -2.60
N LEU A 190 3.82 -10.57 -3.42
CA LEU A 190 5.24 -10.91 -3.20
C LEU A 190 6.22 -9.80 -3.59
N ARG A 191 5.89 -9.00 -4.60
CA ARG A 191 6.83 -8.02 -5.17
C ARG A 191 6.52 -6.60 -4.76
N HIS A 192 5.25 -6.20 -4.65
CA HIS A 192 4.90 -4.81 -4.33
C HIS A 192 4.61 -4.61 -2.85
N ILE A 193 3.96 -5.57 -2.19
CA ILE A 193 3.49 -5.42 -0.80
C ILE A 193 4.51 -6.00 0.21
N PHE A 194 5.02 -7.22 0.00
CA PHE A 194 5.91 -7.88 0.97
C PHE A 194 7.18 -7.08 1.34
N PRO A 195 7.90 -6.43 0.39
CA PRO A 195 9.08 -5.62 0.74
C PRO A 195 8.78 -4.49 1.73
N ASN A 196 7.57 -3.92 1.67
CA ASN A 196 7.15 -2.85 2.58
C ASN A 196 6.70 -3.37 3.96
N ILE A 197 6.45 -4.68 4.08
CA ILE A 197 6.09 -5.36 5.34
C ILE A 197 7.32 -5.94 6.05
N ALA A 198 8.41 -6.20 5.32
CA ALA A 198 9.64 -6.72 5.90
C ALA A 198 10.17 -5.91 7.11
N PRO A 199 10.14 -4.55 7.11
CA PRO A 199 10.62 -3.76 8.24
C PRO A 199 9.91 -4.05 9.58
N PRO A 200 8.57 -3.95 9.70
CA PRO A 200 7.90 -4.30 10.95
C PRO A 200 8.03 -5.79 11.30
N LEU A 201 8.16 -6.69 10.32
CA LEU A 201 8.39 -8.12 10.59
C LEU A 201 9.74 -8.37 11.26
N ILE A 202 10.80 -7.68 10.84
CA ILE A 202 12.14 -7.82 11.45
C ILE A 202 12.09 -7.46 12.95
N VAL A 203 11.39 -6.37 13.30
CA VAL A 203 11.20 -5.95 14.70
C VAL A 203 10.40 -6.99 15.49
N GLN A 204 9.36 -7.55 14.87
CA GLN A 204 8.57 -8.60 15.51
C GLN A 204 9.38 -9.89 15.73
N ILE A 205 10.30 -10.23 14.83
CA ILE A 205 11.23 -11.35 14.99
C ILE A 205 12.09 -11.17 16.23
N THR A 206 12.72 -10.00 16.42
CA THR A 206 13.59 -9.76 17.58
C THR A 206 12.82 -9.80 18.89
N LEU A 207 11.64 -9.17 18.96
CA LEU A 207 10.78 -9.22 20.14
C LEU A 207 10.32 -10.66 20.46
N THR A 208 10.01 -11.44 19.42
CA THR A 208 9.59 -12.84 19.59
C THR A 208 10.73 -13.72 20.08
N VAL A 209 11.96 -13.53 19.59
CA VAL A 209 13.14 -14.25 20.09
C VAL A 209 13.32 -14.01 21.59
N GLY A 210 13.23 -12.75 22.05
CA GLY A 210 13.29 -12.43 23.48
C GLY A 210 12.17 -13.10 24.30
N ALA A 211 10.94 -13.07 23.79
CA ALA A 211 9.79 -13.71 24.45
C ALA A 211 9.91 -15.25 24.50
N VAL A 212 10.42 -15.88 23.44
CA VAL A 212 10.67 -17.33 23.39
C VAL A 212 11.74 -17.72 24.41
N LEU A 213 12.83 -16.97 24.50
CA LEU A 213 13.90 -17.22 25.48
C LEU A 213 13.38 -17.20 26.93
N LEU A 214 12.56 -16.20 27.27
CA LEU A 214 11.93 -16.11 28.58
C LEU A 214 10.94 -17.26 28.82
N SER A 215 10.16 -17.62 27.80
CA SER A 215 9.18 -18.71 27.88
C SER A 215 9.85 -20.07 28.03
N GLU A 216 10.95 -20.33 27.30
CA GLU A 216 11.76 -21.54 27.44
C GLU A 216 12.35 -21.64 28.84
N ALA A 217 12.98 -20.59 29.34
CA ALA A 217 13.54 -20.56 30.68
C ALA A 217 12.47 -20.82 31.75
N GLY A 218 11.27 -20.22 31.60
CA GLY A 218 10.13 -20.46 32.49
C GLY A 218 9.59 -21.89 32.43
N LEU A 219 9.44 -22.47 31.23
CA LEU A 219 8.99 -23.85 31.07
C LEU A 219 10.00 -24.86 31.61
N SER A 220 11.29 -24.64 31.34
CA SER A 220 12.39 -25.43 31.89
C SER A 220 12.48 -25.30 33.41
N PHE A 221 12.18 -24.12 33.97
CA PHE A 221 12.12 -23.92 35.43
C PHE A 221 10.99 -24.72 36.09
N ILE A 222 9.85 -24.91 35.42
CA ILE A 222 8.70 -25.68 35.93
C ILE A 222 8.84 -27.19 35.58
N GLY A 223 9.92 -27.59 34.91
CA GLY A 223 10.15 -28.99 34.53
C GLY A 223 9.37 -29.47 33.30
N LEU A 224 8.78 -28.55 32.52
CA LEU A 224 8.03 -28.86 31.30
C LEU A 224 8.85 -28.67 30.02
N GLY A 225 9.99 -27.96 30.11
CA GLY A 225 10.93 -27.75 29.02
C GLY A 225 11.99 -28.85 28.93
N VAL A 226 13.25 -28.43 29.01
CA VAL A 226 14.43 -29.29 28.95
C VAL A 226 14.47 -30.21 30.16
N GLN A 227 14.70 -31.51 29.92
CA GLN A 227 14.71 -32.52 30.97
C GLN A 227 16.15 -32.82 31.43
N PRO A 228 16.38 -33.05 32.75
CA PRO A 228 17.65 -33.58 33.23
C PRO A 228 18.02 -34.88 32.48
N PRO A 229 19.30 -35.10 32.15
CA PRO A 229 20.48 -34.42 32.70
C PRO A 229 20.94 -33.17 31.93
N GLN A 230 20.24 -32.77 30.86
CA GLN A 230 20.64 -31.64 30.02
C GLN A 230 20.62 -30.30 30.77
N ALA A 231 21.54 -29.41 30.43
CA ALA A 231 21.63 -28.08 31.03
C ALA A 231 20.82 -27.05 30.23
N SER A 232 19.94 -26.32 30.91
CA SER A 232 19.27 -25.11 30.40
C SER A 232 19.28 -24.04 31.49
N TRP A 233 19.15 -22.76 31.11
CA TRP A 233 19.13 -21.68 32.10
C TRP A 233 17.94 -21.80 33.06
N GLY A 234 16.78 -22.27 32.56
CA GLY A 234 15.61 -22.54 33.40
C GLY A 234 15.83 -23.66 34.42
N THR A 235 16.43 -24.78 34.01
CA THR A 235 16.73 -25.88 34.94
C THR A 235 17.79 -25.49 35.97
N MET A 236 18.79 -24.70 35.58
CA MET A 236 19.78 -24.15 36.52
C MET A 236 19.14 -23.23 37.56
N LEU A 237 18.19 -22.38 37.17
CA LEU A 237 17.42 -21.55 38.11
C LEU A 237 16.54 -22.38 39.03
N ASN A 238 15.91 -23.45 38.52
CA ASN A 238 15.12 -24.36 39.35
C ASN A 238 15.99 -25.02 40.43
N THR A 239 17.16 -25.55 40.05
CA THR A 239 18.13 -26.08 41.01
C THR A 239 18.53 -25.00 42.02
N ALA A 240 18.90 -23.80 41.58
CA ALA A 240 19.31 -22.73 42.48
C ALA A 240 18.20 -22.32 43.47
N ALA A 241 16.94 -22.35 43.05
CA ALA A 241 15.80 -22.03 43.92
C ALA A 241 15.67 -22.99 45.10
N ASN A 242 15.99 -24.28 44.91
CA ASN A 242 15.95 -25.28 45.98
C ASN A 242 17.09 -25.13 47.02
N TYR A 243 18.16 -24.39 46.67
CA TYR A 243 19.34 -24.22 47.52
C TYR A 243 19.60 -22.75 47.85
N MET A 244 18.59 -21.89 47.78
CA MET A 244 18.75 -20.44 47.90
C MET A 244 19.37 -20.03 49.26
N ASP A 245 19.03 -20.74 50.34
CA ASP A 245 19.54 -20.48 51.69
C ASP A 245 21.01 -20.90 51.87
N LEU A 246 21.47 -21.89 51.09
CA LEU A 246 22.81 -22.49 51.22
C LEU A 246 23.80 -21.93 50.19
N ALA A 247 23.33 -21.64 48.98
CA ALA A 247 24.15 -21.34 47.82
C ALA A 247 23.46 -20.33 46.90
N PHE A 248 23.14 -19.13 47.42
CA PHE A 248 22.45 -18.07 46.68
C PHE A 248 23.13 -17.68 45.35
N PHE A 249 24.46 -17.85 45.25
CA PHE A 249 25.24 -17.49 44.06
C PHE A 249 24.87 -18.32 42.82
N LEU A 250 24.26 -19.50 42.97
CA LEU A 250 23.87 -20.38 41.85
C LEU A 250 22.81 -19.77 40.93
N ALA A 251 21.97 -18.87 41.45
CA ALA A 251 20.93 -18.21 40.65
C ALA A 251 21.48 -17.06 39.79
N ILE A 252 22.63 -16.47 40.18
CA ILE A 252 23.15 -15.25 39.57
C ILE A 252 23.62 -15.49 38.11
N PRO A 253 24.48 -16.49 37.80
CA PRO A 253 24.93 -16.71 36.44
C PRO A 253 23.83 -16.94 35.40
N PRO A 254 22.87 -17.88 35.59
CA PRO A 254 21.80 -18.08 34.61
C PRO A 254 20.86 -16.87 34.53
N GLY A 255 20.62 -16.15 35.64
CA GLY A 255 19.83 -14.91 35.64
C GLY A 255 20.46 -13.79 34.81
N ILE A 256 21.75 -13.53 34.99
CA ILE A 256 22.49 -12.53 34.19
C ILE A 256 22.50 -12.92 32.71
N ALA A 257 22.72 -14.20 32.40
CA ALA A 257 22.73 -14.68 31.02
C ALA A 257 21.39 -14.43 30.31
N ILE A 258 20.26 -14.69 30.97
CA ILE A 258 18.92 -14.39 30.43
C ILE A 258 18.76 -12.88 30.21
N ILE A 259 19.05 -12.04 31.20
CA ILE A 259 18.88 -10.58 31.13
C ILE A 259 19.70 -9.99 29.99
N VAL A 260 21.00 -10.32 29.93
CA VAL A 260 21.92 -9.79 28.92
C VAL A 260 21.50 -10.23 27.52
N THR A 261 21.09 -11.49 27.36
CA THR A 261 20.65 -12.02 26.07
C THR A 261 19.39 -11.32 25.58
N VAL A 262 18.35 -11.23 26.41
CA VAL A 262 17.07 -10.61 26.03
C VAL A 262 17.27 -9.13 25.72
N LEU A 263 18.06 -8.41 26.54
CA LEU A 263 18.36 -6.99 26.30
C LEU A 263 19.10 -6.78 24.98
N SER A 264 20.08 -7.64 24.68
CA SER A 264 20.88 -7.55 23.45
C SER A 264 20.02 -7.79 22.20
N VAL A 265 19.12 -8.78 22.25
CA VAL A 265 18.20 -9.10 21.14
C VAL A 265 17.23 -7.94 20.89
N ASN A 266 16.62 -7.38 21.93
CA ASN A 266 15.66 -6.29 21.79
C ASN A 266 16.33 -5.02 21.26
N LEU A 267 17.50 -4.69 21.80
CA LEU A 267 18.26 -3.51 21.39
C LEU A 267 18.70 -3.59 19.92
N LEU A 268 19.08 -4.77 19.44
CA LEU A 268 19.40 -4.97 18.02
C LEU A 268 18.16 -4.75 17.12
N GLY A 269 16.98 -5.16 17.60
CA GLY A 269 15.71 -4.96 16.90
C GLY A 269 15.32 -3.50 16.72
N ASP A 270 15.46 -2.69 17.78
CA ASP A 270 15.16 -1.25 17.73
C ASP A 270 16.07 -0.49 16.77
N VAL A 271 17.32 -0.94 16.64
CA VAL A 271 18.27 -0.33 15.70
C VAL A 271 17.91 -0.67 14.25
N LEU A 272 17.59 -1.95 14.00
CA LEU A 272 17.10 -2.39 12.70
C LEU A 272 15.84 -1.60 12.31
N ARG A 273 14.93 -1.33 13.26
CA ARG A 273 13.75 -0.48 13.08
C ARG A 273 14.11 0.93 12.63
N ASP A 274 15.00 1.62 13.35
CA ASP A 274 15.31 3.04 13.09
C ASP A 274 16.01 3.26 11.75
N SER A 275 16.74 2.26 11.26
CA SER A 275 17.36 2.32 9.93
C SER A 275 16.38 2.17 8.77
N ILE A 276 15.16 1.65 9.02
CA ILE A 276 14.21 1.27 7.98
C ILE A 276 12.86 2.01 8.11
N GLY A 277 12.51 2.54 9.29
CA GLY A 277 11.16 3.01 9.65
C GLY A 277 10.88 4.50 9.50
N ARG A 278 11.10 5.12 8.33
CA ARG A 278 10.50 6.44 8.02
C ARG A 278 9.27 6.27 7.13
N GLY A 279 8.09 6.26 7.74
CA GLY A 279 6.84 6.48 7.01
C GLY A 279 5.58 5.96 7.70
N ILE A 280 4.64 6.89 7.88
CA ILE A 280 3.16 6.70 7.89
C ILE A 280 2.49 6.56 9.27
N ALA A 281 1.62 7.55 9.55
CA ALA A 281 0.42 7.40 10.34
C ALA A 281 -0.61 8.47 9.93
N ILE A 282 -1.78 8.09 9.37
CA ILE A 282 -3.08 8.78 9.57
C ILE A 282 -4.24 7.78 9.39
N ALA A 283 -5.19 7.77 10.33
CA ALA A 283 -6.60 7.51 10.06
C ALA A 283 -7.48 8.11 11.18
N GLY A 284 -8.53 8.86 10.81
CA GLY A 284 -9.54 9.41 11.70
C GLY A 284 -10.96 8.89 11.38
N ARG A 285 -11.66 8.41 12.42
CA ARG A 285 -13.14 8.22 12.52
C ARG A 285 -13.81 9.60 12.64
N GLY A 286 -15.06 9.89 12.28
CA GLY A 286 -16.28 9.13 12.01
C GLY A 286 -17.43 9.87 12.72
N ASP A 287 -18.58 10.13 12.09
CA ASP A 287 -19.90 10.13 12.76
C ASP A 287 -21.11 10.30 11.82
N THR A 288 -22.28 10.02 12.39
CA THR A 288 -23.52 9.45 11.84
C THR A 288 -24.64 10.47 11.49
N ALA A 289 -25.43 10.19 10.43
CA ALA A 289 -26.89 10.51 10.32
C ALA A 289 -27.50 10.05 8.96
N LYS A 290 -28.74 9.53 9.01
CA LYS A 290 -29.60 8.97 7.93
C LYS A 290 -30.27 10.08 7.07
N PRO A 291 -30.59 9.90 5.76
CA PRO A 291 -31.78 9.11 5.33
C PRO A 291 -31.74 8.46 3.92
N THR A 292 -32.77 7.63 3.68
CA THR A 292 -33.23 6.90 2.48
C THR A 292 -33.58 7.76 1.26
N VAL A 293 -33.40 7.24 0.02
CA VAL A 293 -34.46 7.06 -1.01
C VAL A 293 -33.93 6.44 -2.33
N ARG A 294 -34.89 5.75 -2.95
CA ARG A 294 -34.97 4.84 -4.10
C ARG A 294 -34.78 5.55 -5.46
N ALA A 295 -34.01 4.96 -6.37
CA ALA A 295 -33.78 5.45 -7.73
C ALA A 295 -34.88 5.00 -8.71
N THR A 296 -35.41 5.93 -9.50
CA THR A 296 -36.01 5.66 -10.82
C THR A 296 -35.91 6.91 -11.72
N ALA A 297 -35.22 6.80 -12.86
CA ALA A 297 -35.65 7.31 -14.18
C ALA A 297 -34.59 6.97 -15.25
N LYS A 298 -35.06 6.38 -16.36
CA LYS A 298 -34.34 6.17 -17.63
C LYS A 298 -34.30 7.50 -18.38
N ASP A 299 -33.15 7.84 -18.98
CA ASP A 299 -33.06 8.81 -20.07
C ASP A 299 -32.16 8.26 -21.20
N ASP A 300 -32.32 8.86 -22.39
CA ASP A 300 -32.14 8.30 -23.74
C ASP A 300 -30.76 7.72 -24.16
N PRO A 301 -30.75 6.78 -25.12
CA PRO A 301 -29.53 6.18 -25.66
C PRO A 301 -28.73 7.14 -26.54
N LEU A 302 -27.40 7.06 -26.44
CA LEU A 302 -26.46 7.66 -27.39
C LEU A 302 -26.82 7.28 -28.85
N PRO A 303 -26.49 8.12 -29.85
CA PRO A 303 -26.62 7.77 -31.28
C PRO A 303 -25.98 6.41 -31.57
N PRO A 304 -26.46 5.63 -32.56
CA PRO A 304 -26.00 4.26 -32.82
C PRO A 304 -24.47 4.18 -32.96
N PRO A 305 -23.84 3.10 -32.46
CA PRO A 305 -22.39 3.00 -32.38
C PRO A 305 -21.75 3.13 -33.77
N THR A 306 -20.74 3.99 -33.87
CA THR A 306 -19.93 4.10 -35.08
C THR A 306 -18.72 3.16 -34.98
N THR A 307 -18.22 2.66 -36.12
CA THR A 307 -17.09 1.71 -36.17
C THR A 307 -15.74 2.29 -35.72
N ASP A 308 -15.68 3.60 -35.46
CA ASP A 308 -14.47 4.34 -35.11
C ASP A 308 -14.38 4.70 -33.62
N GLU A 309 -15.33 4.24 -32.80
CA GLU A 309 -15.35 4.45 -31.35
C GLU A 309 -14.42 3.47 -30.63
N VAL A 310 -13.38 3.99 -29.99
CA VAL A 310 -12.49 3.20 -29.11
C VAL A 310 -13.20 2.92 -27.78
N LEU A 311 -13.82 3.94 -27.17
CA LEU A 311 -14.55 3.80 -25.91
C LEU A 311 -15.99 4.28 -26.07
N ARG A 312 -16.94 3.47 -25.61
CA ARG A 312 -18.33 3.87 -25.45
C ARG A 312 -18.84 3.48 -24.06
N VAL A 313 -19.30 4.48 -23.32
CA VAL A 313 -19.92 4.33 -22.00
C VAL A 313 -21.37 4.75 -22.12
N GLU A 314 -22.29 3.89 -21.74
CA GLU A 314 -23.74 4.13 -21.77
C GLU A 314 -24.31 3.95 -20.37
N ASN A 315 -25.00 4.97 -19.86
CA ASN A 315 -25.78 4.92 -18.62
C ASN A 315 -24.99 4.40 -17.41
N LEU A 316 -23.71 4.80 -17.31
CA LEU A 316 -22.86 4.45 -16.19
C LEU A 316 -23.38 5.11 -14.91
N SER A 317 -23.80 4.27 -13.97
CA SER A 317 -24.16 4.68 -12.63
C SER A 317 -23.31 3.93 -11.62
N VAL A 318 -22.77 4.68 -10.68
CA VAL A 318 -21.93 4.17 -9.60
C VAL A 318 -22.53 4.65 -8.29
N ALA A 319 -22.61 3.75 -7.32
CA ALA A 319 -23.07 4.06 -5.98
C ALA A 319 -22.07 3.53 -4.94
N VAL A 320 -22.00 4.21 -3.80
CA VAL A 320 -21.34 3.69 -2.61
C VAL A 320 -22.34 2.82 -1.85
N ARG A 321 -22.04 1.53 -1.72
CA ARG A 321 -22.76 0.60 -0.84
C ARG A 321 -22.24 0.77 0.58
N GLN A 322 -23.10 1.23 1.46
CA GLN A 322 -22.82 1.34 2.88
C GLN A 322 -22.98 -0.02 3.58
N PRO A 323 -22.44 -0.20 4.82
CA PRO A 323 -22.58 -1.45 5.57
C PRO A 323 -24.03 -1.89 5.85
N ASP A 324 -24.99 -0.96 5.81
CA ASP A 324 -26.42 -1.22 5.94
C ASP A 324 -27.12 -1.52 4.60
N GLU A 325 -26.32 -1.79 3.57
CA GLU A 325 -26.73 -2.06 2.18
C GLU A 325 -27.38 -0.89 1.44
N THR A 326 -27.42 0.32 2.02
CA THR A 326 -27.89 1.50 1.29
C THR A 326 -26.89 1.91 0.20
N GLU A 327 -27.42 2.34 -0.95
CA GLU A 327 -26.63 2.77 -2.09
C GLU A 327 -26.75 4.30 -2.27
N ILE A 328 -25.66 5.04 -2.03
CA ILE A 328 -25.59 6.48 -2.29
C ILE A 328 -25.02 6.68 -3.70
N PRO A 329 -25.77 7.28 -4.64
CA PRO A 329 -25.25 7.52 -5.98
C PRO A 329 -24.09 8.51 -5.93
N VAL A 330 -23.04 8.23 -6.69
CA VAL A 330 -21.86 9.08 -6.86
C VAL A 330 -21.63 9.44 -8.33
N ILE A 331 -22.10 8.62 -9.25
CA ILE A 331 -22.23 8.91 -10.69
C ILE A 331 -23.62 8.44 -11.14
N THR A 332 -24.31 9.22 -11.97
CA THR A 332 -25.67 8.91 -12.41
C THR A 332 -25.80 9.07 -13.92
N ASN A 333 -26.14 7.97 -14.60
CA ASN A 333 -26.46 7.92 -16.03
C ASN A 333 -25.44 8.67 -16.91
N LEU A 334 -24.15 8.47 -16.65
CA LEU A 334 -23.09 9.06 -17.46
C LEU A 334 -22.97 8.29 -18.78
N SER A 335 -23.11 9.01 -19.90
CA SER A 335 -22.97 8.46 -21.24
C SER A 335 -21.98 9.29 -22.05
N LEU A 336 -20.90 8.67 -22.53
CA LEU A 336 -19.86 9.32 -23.34
C LEU A 336 -19.28 8.35 -24.37
N ALA A 337 -18.70 8.90 -25.44
CA ALA A 337 -18.00 8.13 -26.46
C ALA A 337 -16.76 8.90 -26.93
N ILE A 338 -15.67 8.16 -27.18
CA ILE A 338 -14.38 8.69 -27.63
C ILE A 338 -13.96 7.91 -28.89
N ARG A 339 -13.67 8.63 -29.97
CA ARG A 339 -13.20 8.04 -31.22
C ARG A 339 -11.69 7.80 -31.18
N LYS A 340 -11.21 7.01 -32.14
CA LYS A 340 -9.78 6.82 -32.34
C LYS A 340 -9.09 8.15 -32.64
N GLY A 341 -7.97 8.42 -31.97
CA GLY A 341 -7.23 9.67 -32.11
C GLY A 341 -7.94 10.91 -31.56
N GLU A 342 -9.06 10.76 -30.84
CA GLU A 342 -9.79 11.86 -30.22
C GLU A 342 -9.35 12.04 -28.75
N THR A 343 -9.15 13.29 -28.33
CA THR A 343 -9.00 13.68 -26.93
C THR A 343 -10.31 14.25 -26.39
N LEU A 344 -10.97 13.50 -25.51
CA LEU A 344 -12.15 13.96 -24.77
C LEU A 344 -11.74 14.47 -23.38
N GLY A 345 -11.98 15.75 -23.14
CA GLY A 345 -11.83 16.39 -21.84
C GLY A 345 -13.00 16.07 -20.90
N LEU A 346 -12.73 15.64 -19.68
CA LEU A 346 -13.72 15.54 -18.61
C LEU A 346 -13.41 16.57 -17.53
N VAL A 347 -14.25 17.60 -17.44
CA VAL A 347 -13.97 18.82 -16.66
C VAL A 347 -15.03 19.08 -15.60
N GLY A 348 -14.64 19.66 -14.48
CA GLY A 348 -15.55 20.06 -13.39
C GLY A 348 -14.83 20.30 -12.07
N GLU A 349 -15.53 20.86 -11.09
CA GLU A 349 -15.00 21.09 -9.74
C GLU A 349 -14.53 19.79 -9.05
N SER A 350 -13.70 19.91 -8.03
CA SER A 350 -13.27 18.77 -7.21
C SER A 350 -14.48 18.05 -6.59
N GLY A 351 -14.44 16.72 -6.57
CA GLY A 351 -15.55 15.89 -6.06
C GLY A 351 -16.75 15.71 -7.01
N SER A 352 -16.68 16.19 -8.26
CA SER A 352 -17.78 16.00 -9.23
C SER A 352 -17.91 14.58 -9.80
N GLY A 353 -16.93 13.69 -9.57
CA GLY A 353 -16.96 12.29 -10.02
C GLY A 353 -16.01 11.95 -11.19
N LYS A 354 -15.11 12.87 -11.57
CA LYS A 354 -14.21 12.71 -12.74
C LYS A 354 -13.23 11.54 -12.62
N THR A 355 -12.38 11.52 -11.59
CA THR A 355 -11.46 10.40 -11.29
C THR A 355 -12.21 9.08 -11.14
N LEU A 356 -13.37 9.10 -10.47
CA LEU A 356 -14.19 7.91 -10.27
C LEU A 356 -14.71 7.34 -11.59
N THR A 357 -14.96 8.18 -12.59
CA THR A 357 -15.35 7.74 -13.94
C THR A 357 -14.27 6.87 -14.58
N GLY A 358 -12.99 7.31 -14.53
CA GLY A 358 -11.86 6.53 -15.03
C GLY A 358 -11.67 5.21 -14.27
N LEU A 359 -11.75 5.25 -12.94
CA LEU A 359 -11.67 4.04 -12.11
C LEU A 359 -12.84 3.06 -12.36
N ALA A 360 -14.03 3.57 -12.65
CA ALA A 360 -15.19 2.76 -12.99
C ALA A 360 -15.05 2.08 -14.35
N ILE A 361 -14.51 2.79 -15.35
CA ILE A 361 -14.18 2.22 -16.68
C ILE A 361 -13.21 1.05 -16.53
N LEU A 362 -12.19 1.21 -15.69
CA LEU A 362 -11.19 0.19 -15.44
C LEU A 362 -11.62 -0.88 -14.42
N ASN A 363 -12.81 -0.82 -13.83
CA ASN A 363 -13.27 -1.69 -12.74
C ASN A 363 -12.28 -1.73 -11.53
N LEU A 364 -11.65 -0.60 -11.21
CA LEU A 364 -10.68 -0.43 -10.10
C LEU A 364 -11.26 0.35 -8.93
N MET A 365 -12.58 0.37 -8.82
CA MET A 365 -13.28 1.02 -7.73
C MET A 365 -13.03 0.28 -6.41
N GLY A 366 -13.02 1.01 -5.30
CA GLY A 366 -12.86 0.43 -3.97
C GLY A 366 -14.04 -0.50 -3.60
N PRO A 367 -13.89 -1.37 -2.58
CA PRO A 367 -14.89 -2.40 -2.25
C PRO A 367 -16.25 -1.84 -1.82
N MET A 368 -16.30 -0.58 -1.38
CA MET A 368 -17.55 0.12 -1.04
C MET A 368 -18.25 0.70 -2.27
N LEU A 369 -17.60 0.78 -3.42
CA LEU A 369 -18.16 1.35 -4.64
C LEU A 369 -18.65 0.22 -5.56
N ARG A 370 -19.86 0.35 -6.08
CA ARG A 370 -20.48 -0.61 -6.98
C ARG A 370 -21.01 0.10 -8.21
N ARG A 371 -20.73 -0.47 -9.38
CA ARG A 371 -21.45 -0.11 -10.61
C ARG A 371 -22.85 -0.69 -10.53
N THR A 372 -23.86 0.16 -10.43
CA THR A 372 -25.27 -0.24 -10.32
C THR A 372 -25.88 -0.47 -11.70
N SER A 373 -25.46 0.32 -12.69
CA SER A 373 -25.83 0.17 -14.09
C SER A 373 -24.73 0.67 -15.02
N GLY A 374 -24.83 0.31 -16.29
CA GLY A 374 -24.03 0.89 -17.35
C GLY A 374 -23.33 -0.15 -18.19
N LEU A 375 -23.19 0.18 -19.47
CA LEU A 375 -22.49 -0.60 -20.47
C LEU A 375 -21.20 0.14 -20.87
N ILE A 376 -20.09 -0.56 -20.89
CA ILE A 376 -18.78 -0.07 -21.28
C ILE A 376 -18.29 -0.97 -22.40
N ARG A 377 -18.22 -0.41 -23.61
CA ARG A 377 -17.63 -1.08 -24.77
C ARG A 377 -16.27 -0.47 -25.06
N LEU A 378 -15.27 -1.33 -25.26
CA LEU A 378 -13.93 -0.98 -25.69
C LEU A 378 -13.63 -1.70 -27.01
N ASN A 379 -13.30 -0.97 -28.07
CA ASN A 379 -13.07 -1.51 -29.42
C ASN A 379 -14.24 -2.44 -29.87
N GLY A 380 -15.47 -2.05 -29.56
CA GLY A 380 -16.69 -2.81 -29.85
C GLY A 380 -17.00 -3.97 -28.87
N GLN A 381 -16.07 -4.36 -28.01
CA GLN A 381 -16.25 -5.44 -27.04
C GLN A 381 -16.83 -4.91 -25.72
N ASP A 382 -17.90 -5.53 -25.22
CA ASP A 382 -18.44 -5.22 -23.89
C ASP A 382 -17.52 -5.76 -22.78
N ILE A 383 -16.90 -4.85 -22.03
CA ILE A 383 -16.01 -5.17 -20.91
C ILE A 383 -16.70 -5.04 -19.55
N SER A 384 -17.99 -4.70 -19.53
CA SER A 384 -18.73 -4.43 -18.31
C SER A 384 -18.81 -5.66 -17.42
N ALA A 385 -19.03 -6.83 -18.01
CA ALA A 385 -19.23 -8.09 -17.30
C ALA A 385 -17.93 -8.86 -17.03
N PHE A 386 -16.77 -8.30 -17.37
CA PHE A 386 -15.51 -8.99 -17.18
C PHE A 386 -15.23 -9.20 -15.69
N ASP A 387 -14.82 -10.42 -15.35
CA ASP A 387 -14.25 -10.72 -14.04
C ASP A 387 -12.83 -10.13 -13.93
N GLN A 388 -12.19 -10.32 -12.78
CA GLN A 388 -10.85 -9.76 -12.55
C GLN A 388 -9.81 -10.28 -13.55
N ARG A 389 -9.91 -11.55 -13.98
CA ARG A 389 -8.98 -12.15 -14.96
C ARG A 389 -9.21 -11.60 -16.36
N GLY A 390 -10.46 -11.47 -16.79
CA GLY A 390 -10.79 -10.81 -18.05
C GLY A 390 -10.29 -9.36 -18.04
N MET A 391 -10.44 -8.66 -16.91
CA MET A 391 -10.01 -7.28 -16.83
C MET A 391 -8.49 -7.11 -16.78
N GLU A 392 -7.74 -8.11 -16.29
CA GLU A 392 -6.28 -8.15 -16.43
C GLU A 392 -5.81 -8.19 -17.90
N THR A 393 -6.59 -8.70 -18.86
CA THR A 393 -6.18 -8.71 -20.27
C THR A 393 -6.37 -7.36 -20.95
N VAL A 394 -7.34 -6.56 -20.49
CA VAL A 394 -7.64 -5.21 -20.99
C VAL A 394 -6.69 -4.18 -20.35
N ARG A 395 -6.52 -4.26 -19.03
CA ARG A 395 -5.69 -3.38 -18.22
C ARG A 395 -4.21 -3.47 -18.60
N GLY A 396 -3.63 -2.33 -18.95
CA GLY A 396 -2.23 -2.17 -19.32
C GLY A 396 -1.98 -2.46 -20.80
N ASN A 397 -2.80 -3.27 -21.47
CA ASN A 397 -2.66 -3.59 -22.89
C ASN A 397 -3.50 -2.66 -23.77
N GLU A 398 -4.82 -2.65 -23.55
CA GLU A 398 -5.78 -1.90 -24.36
C GLU A 398 -6.11 -0.55 -23.73
N VAL A 399 -6.11 -0.49 -22.39
CA VAL A 399 -6.35 0.73 -21.62
C VAL A 399 -5.24 0.94 -20.59
N ALA A 400 -4.68 2.15 -20.55
CA ALA A 400 -3.74 2.57 -19.52
C ALA A 400 -4.24 3.81 -18.79
N MET A 401 -3.69 4.06 -17.60
CA MET A 401 -4.02 5.23 -16.79
C MET A 401 -2.77 5.91 -16.25
N VAL A 402 -2.75 7.23 -16.34
CA VAL A 402 -1.81 8.11 -15.64
C VAL A 402 -2.56 8.72 -14.46
N PHE A 403 -2.07 8.51 -13.24
CA PHE A 403 -2.70 8.98 -12.00
C PHE A 403 -2.31 10.42 -11.67
N GLN A 404 -3.15 11.10 -10.89
CA GLN A 404 -3.00 12.49 -10.44
C GLN A 404 -1.65 12.81 -9.79
N ASP A 405 -1.10 11.89 -8.98
CA ASP A 405 0.24 12.04 -8.40
C ASP A 405 1.18 10.95 -8.94
N PRO A 406 2.16 11.32 -9.78
CA PRO A 406 3.06 10.34 -10.37
C PRO A 406 3.97 9.68 -9.35
N THR A 407 4.38 10.40 -8.30
CA THR A 407 5.39 9.91 -7.34
C THR A 407 4.79 8.80 -6.49
N THR A 408 3.55 8.97 -6.02
CA THR A 408 2.83 7.94 -5.25
C THR A 408 2.34 6.77 -6.10
N SER A 409 2.20 6.97 -7.42
CA SER A 409 1.88 5.87 -8.36
C SER A 409 3.05 4.92 -8.63
N LEU A 410 4.28 5.39 -8.39
CA LEU A 410 5.51 4.61 -8.53
C LEU A 410 5.86 3.99 -7.16
N ASN A 411 6.20 2.70 -7.16
CA ASN A 411 6.59 2.03 -5.93
C ASN A 411 7.98 2.53 -5.49
N PRO A 412 8.13 3.13 -4.29
CA PRO A 412 9.38 3.74 -3.85
C PRO A 412 10.50 2.74 -3.57
N ALA A 413 10.18 1.45 -3.38
CA ALA A 413 11.14 0.39 -3.13
C ALA A 413 11.88 -0.08 -4.40
N PHE A 414 11.50 0.42 -5.58
CA PHE A 414 12.05 -0.04 -6.87
C PHE A 414 12.50 1.12 -7.75
N THR A 415 13.53 0.88 -8.55
CA THR A 415 13.96 1.85 -9.57
C THR A 415 12.89 2.01 -10.65
N VAL A 416 12.78 3.21 -11.23
CA VAL A 416 11.72 3.52 -12.19
C VAL A 416 11.78 2.65 -13.44
N GLY A 417 12.99 2.36 -13.94
CA GLY A 417 13.16 1.48 -15.10
C GLY A 417 12.76 0.04 -14.81
N SER A 418 12.95 -0.45 -13.57
CA SER A 418 12.52 -1.80 -13.21
C SER A 418 10.99 -1.95 -13.20
N GLN A 419 10.27 -0.86 -12.89
CA GLN A 419 8.80 -0.82 -12.88
C GLN A 419 8.23 -0.81 -14.31
N ILE A 420 8.85 -0.07 -15.24
CA ILE A 420 8.49 -0.07 -16.68
C ILE A 420 8.81 -1.42 -17.32
N ALA A 421 10.04 -1.93 -17.13
CA ALA A 421 10.47 -3.21 -17.66
C ALA A 421 9.60 -4.37 -17.17
N GLU A 422 9.04 -4.27 -15.96
CA GLU A 422 8.10 -5.26 -15.45
C GLU A 422 6.80 -5.33 -16.25
N VAL A 423 6.24 -4.18 -16.67
CA VAL A 423 5.05 -4.13 -17.53
C VAL A 423 5.31 -4.89 -18.82
N LEU A 424 6.39 -4.54 -19.51
CA LEU A 424 6.82 -5.17 -20.76
C LEU A 424 6.99 -6.69 -20.58
N ARG A 425 7.76 -7.14 -19.60
CA ARG A 425 7.98 -8.57 -19.36
C ARG A 425 6.69 -9.34 -19.07
N THR A 426 5.77 -8.71 -18.34
CA THR A 426 4.54 -9.39 -17.88
C THR A 426 3.49 -9.45 -18.99
N LYS A 427 3.46 -8.46 -19.88
CA LYS A 427 2.41 -8.32 -20.91
C LYS A 427 2.83 -8.75 -22.30
N THR A 428 4.07 -8.48 -22.69
CA THR A 428 4.55 -8.78 -24.04
C THR A 428 5.43 -10.03 -24.10
N GLY A 429 5.73 -10.64 -22.94
CA GLY A 429 6.59 -11.83 -22.86
C GLY A 429 8.08 -11.56 -23.13
N MET A 430 8.48 -10.29 -23.20
CA MET A 430 9.88 -9.91 -23.44
C MET A 430 10.83 -10.48 -22.39
N THR A 431 12.04 -10.83 -22.82
CA THR A 431 13.13 -11.21 -21.90
C THR A 431 13.57 -10.01 -21.06
N LYS A 432 14.30 -10.27 -19.97
CA LYS A 432 14.80 -9.20 -19.09
C LYS A 432 15.65 -8.17 -19.84
N ALA A 433 16.51 -8.61 -20.77
CA ALA A 433 17.37 -7.73 -21.55
C ALA A 433 16.56 -6.89 -22.54
N GLN A 434 15.67 -7.52 -23.32
CA GLN A 434 14.81 -6.82 -24.28
C GLN A 434 13.92 -5.78 -23.61
N ALA A 435 13.29 -6.15 -22.47
CA ALA A 435 12.44 -5.23 -21.73
C ALA A 435 13.22 -4.05 -21.15
N TRP A 436 14.49 -4.25 -20.75
CA TRP A 436 15.33 -3.16 -20.27
C TRP A 436 15.69 -2.18 -21.38
N GLU A 437 16.09 -2.67 -22.55
CA GLU A 437 16.39 -1.80 -23.70
C GLU A 437 15.15 -1.03 -24.15
N ARG A 438 14.00 -1.71 -24.28
CA ARG A 438 12.73 -1.04 -24.60
C ARG A 438 12.30 -0.03 -23.54
N THR A 439 12.60 -0.29 -22.27
CA THR A 439 12.37 0.68 -21.19
C THR A 439 13.20 1.94 -21.38
N VAL A 440 14.49 1.80 -21.72
CA VAL A 440 15.37 2.94 -21.95
C VAL A 440 14.87 3.76 -23.15
N GLU A 441 14.42 3.11 -24.22
CA GLU A 441 13.79 3.78 -25.37
C GLU A 441 12.53 4.55 -24.96
N LEU A 442 11.65 3.98 -24.15
CA LEU A 442 10.43 4.65 -23.68
C LEU A 442 10.75 5.86 -22.79
N ILE A 443 11.76 5.75 -21.92
CA ILE A 443 12.22 6.86 -21.08
C ILE A 443 12.82 7.98 -21.94
N ASP A 444 13.57 7.63 -22.99
CA ASP A 444 14.08 8.60 -23.95
C ASP A 444 12.95 9.29 -24.71
N ARG A 445 11.93 8.51 -25.12
CA ARG A 445 10.78 9.01 -25.88
C ARG A 445 9.97 10.06 -25.15
N VAL A 446 9.85 9.95 -23.82
CA VAL A 446 9.17 10.96 -23.00
C VAL A 446 10.04 12.17 -22.66
N GLY A 447 11.22 12.30 -23.27
CA GLY A 447 12.11 13.46 -23.17
C GLY A 447 12.96 13.50 -21.90
N ILE A 448 13.22 12.35 -21.25
CA ILE A 448 14.07 12.31 -20.05
C ILE A 448 15.55 12.24 -20.44
N PRO A 449 16.37 13.21 -20.02
CA PRO A 449 17.79 13.22 -20.36
C PRO A 449 18.53 12.09 -19.65
N ARG A 450 19.51 11.48 -20.33
CA ARG A 450 20.32 10.35 -19.83
C ARG A 450 19.42 9.18 -19.41
N PRO A 451 18.59 8.63 -20.33
CA PRO A 451 17.52 7.69 -20.01
C PRO A 451 18.03 6.42 -19.30
N ARG A 452 19.20 5.89 -19.70
CA ARG A 452 19.80 4.69 -19.09
C ARG A 452 20.25 4.91 -17.64
N GLU A 453 20.73 6.11 -17.31
CA GLU A 453 21.07 6.50 -15.93
C GLU A 453 19.80 6.68 -15.12
N ARG A 454 18.83 7.42 -15.65
CA ARG A 454 17.55 7.69 -14.97
C ARG A 454 16.69 6.45 -14.76
N ALA A 455 16.78 5.45 -15.61
CA ALA A 455 16.14 4.15 -15.41
C ALA A 455 16.57 3.45 -14.11
N GLN A 456 17.74 3.77 -13.58
CA GLN A 456 18.27 3.20 -12.34
C GLN A 456 17.92 4.04 -11.10
N ALA A 457 17.34 5.22 -11.28
CA ALA A 457 16.92 6.08 -10.19
C ALA A 457 15.64 5.55 -9.50
N TYR A 458 15.50 5.84 -8.22
CA TYR A 458 14.28 5.64 -7.45
C TYR A 458 13.33 6.84 -7.61
N PRO A 459 12.01 6.68 -7.38
CA PRO A 459 11.03 7.76 -7.55
C PRO A 459 11.39 9.04 -6.78
N HIS A 460 11.92 8.91 -5.56
CA HIS A 460 12.31 10.04 -4.71
C HIS A 460 13.57 10.78 -5.18
N GLU A 461 14.26 10.28 -6.21
CA GLU A 461 15.43 10.91 -6.81
C GLU A 461 15.10 11.71 -8.09
N LEU A 462 13.82 11.75 -8.47
CA LEU A 462 13.31 12.45 -9.67
C LEU A 462 12.60 13.76 -9.29
N SER A 463 12.62 14.75 -10.20
CA SER A 463 11.73 15.90 -10.09
C SER A 463 10.28 15.50 -10.39
N GLY A 464 9.30 16.31 -9.97
CA GLY A 464 7.88 16.05 -10.25
C GLY A 464 7.59 15.85 -11.74
N GLY A 465 8.13 16.70 -12.61
CA GLY A 465 8.00 16.55 -14.07
C GLY A 465 8.67 15.30 -14.63
N MET A 466 9.83 14.90 -14.09
CA MET A 466 10.48 13.63 -14.48
C MET A 466 9.65 12.42 -14.02
N ALA A 467 9.12 12.44 -12.80
CA ALA A 467 8.24 11.39 -12.30
C ALA A 467 6.96 11.28 -13.16
N GLN A 468 6.39 12.41 -13.58
CA GLN A 468 5.24 12.46 -14.49
C GLN A 468 5.56 11.81 -15.84
N ARG A 469 6.66 12.20 -16.48
CA ARG A 469 7.13 11.62 -17.75
C ARG A 469 7.38 10.11 -17.62
N ILE A 470 7.95 9.65 -16.50
CA ILE A 470 8.10 8.21 -16.20
C ILE A 470 6.75 7.51 -16.08
N ALA A 471 5.76 8.12 -15.39
CA ALA A 471 4.42 7.55 -15.26
C ALA A 471 3.73 7.42 -16.63
N ILE A 472 3.91 8.42 -17.50
CA ILE A 472 3.46 8.39 -18.90
C ILE A 472 4.16 7.27 -19.68
N ALA A 473 5.49 7.17 -19.62
CA ALA A 473 6.25 6.09 -20.28
C ALA A 473 5.79 4.68 -19.84
N ARG A 474 5.50 4.52 -18.54
CA ARG A 474 4.97 3.28 -17.97
C ARG A 474 3.57 2.97 -18.50
N ALA A 475 2.69 3.97 -18.61
CA ALA A 475 1.34 3.79 -19.16
C ALA A 475 1.36 3.39 -20.64
N LEU A 476 2.32 3.90 -21.42
CA LEU A 476 2.45 3.65 -22.85
C LEU A 476 3.21 2.39 -23.22
N SER A 477 3.74 1.67 -22.22
CA SER A 477 4.65 0.55 -22.44
C SER A 477 4.10 -0.56 -23.34
N CYS A 478 2.78 -0.72 -23.41
CA CYS A 478 2.12 -1.71 -24.25
C CYS A 478 1.27 -1.13 -25.39
N ASN A 479 1.47 0.15 -25.75
CA ASN A 479 0.76 0.85 -26.82
C ASN A 479 -0.79 0.77 -26.69
N PRO A 480 -1.37 1.34 -25.62
CA PRO A 480 -2.80 1.25 -25.36
C PRO A 480 -3.64 1.98 -26.41
N SER A 481 -4.81 1.42 -26.72
CA SER A 481 -5.81 2.08 -27.57
C SER A 481 -6.49 3.27 -26.87
N LEU A 482 -6.60 3.22 -25.54
CA LEU A 482 -7.18 4.28 -24.71
C LEU A 482 -6.22 4.65 -23.56
N LEU A 483 -5.95 5.95 -23.42
CA LEU A 483 -5.22 6.51 -22.29
C LEU A 483 -6.14 7.37 -21.43
N ILE A 484 -6.25 7.04 -20.15
CA ILE A 484 -6.95 7.86 -19.16
C ILE A 484 -5.91 8.67 -18.41
N ALA A 485 -5.91 9.99 -18.59
CA ALA A 485 -4.98 10.89 -17.91
C ALA A 485 -5.73 11.67 -16.83
N ASP A 486 -5.52 11.30 -15.57
CA ASP A 486 -6.22 11.92 -14.44
C ASP A 486 -5.40 13.04 -13.82
N GLU A 487 -5.80 14.29 -14.08
CA GLU A 487 -5.12 15.50 -13.60
C GLU A 487 -3.60 15.50 -13.86
N PRO A 488 -3.13 15.15 -15.09
CA PRO A 488 -1.73 14.81 -15.36
C PRO A 488 -0.75 15.99 -15.30
N THR A 489 -1.26 17.21 -15.17
CA THR A 489 -0.45 18.44 -15.08
C THR A 489 -0.57 19.13 -13.73
N THR A 490 -1.34 18.55 -12.80
CA THR A 490 -1.55 19.13 -11.48
C THR A 490 -0.25 19.13 -10.69
N ALA A 491 0.00 20.21 -9.95
CA ALA A 491 1.23 20.44 -9.17
C ALA A 491 2.53 20.58 -9.98
N LEU A 492 2.45 20.80 -11.30
CA LEU A 492 3.60 21.18 -12.13
C LEU A 492 3.65 22.70 -12.32
N ASP A 493 4.85 23.25 -12.54
CA ASP A 493 4.98 24.64 -12.98
C ASP A 493 4.46 24.82 -14.42
N VAL A 494 4.09 26.05 -14.77
CA VAL A 494 3.45 26.37 -16.06
C VAL A 494 4.31 25.96 -17.26
N THR A 495 5.64 26.01 -17.15
CA THR A 495 6.53 25.63 -18.25
C THR A 495 6.52 24.12 -18.45
N VAL A 496 6.74 23.35 -17.37
CA VAL A 496 6.71 21.89 -17.43
C VAL A 496 5.33 21.36 -17.81
N GLN A 497 4.24 22.02 -17.38
CA GLN A 497 2.89 21.70 -17.80
C GLN A 497 2.76 21.73 -19.34
N GLN A 498 3.21 22.81 -19.98
CA GLN A 498 3.15 22.93 -21.44
C GLN A 498 3.95 21.82 -22.13
N GLU A 499 5.18 21.54 -21.67
CA GLU A 499 5.97 20.46 -22.25
C GLU A 499 5.33 19.06 -22.08
N VAL A 500 4.53 18.85 -21.02
CA VAL A 500 3.79 17.60 -20.81
C VAL A 500 2.57 17.53 -21.74
N LEU A 501 1.87 18.64 -21.99
CA LEU A 501 0.75 18.70 -22.93
C LEU A 501 1.23 18.44 -24.37
N ASP A 502 2.35 19.03 -24.78
CA ASP A 502 2.98 18.77 -26.08
C ASP A 502 3.35 17.29 -26.22
N LEU A 503 3.92 16.69 -25.16
CA LEU A 503 4.20 15.26 -25.14
C LEU A 503 2.93 14.42 -25.37
N PHE A 504 1.79 14.75 -24.75
CA PHE A 504 0.54 14.02 -24.98
C PHE A 504 0.06 14.12 -26.43
N ARG A 505 0.21 15.29 -27.08
CA ARG A 505 -0.13 15.47 -28.51
C ARG A 505 0.76 14.61 -29.40
N ASP A 506 2.07 14.70 -29.22
CA ASP A 506 3.05 13.93 -30.00
C ASP A 506 2.79 12.42 -29.90
N LEU A 507 2.45 11.95 -28.69
CA LEU A 507 2.12 10.55 -28.44
C LEU A 507 0.76 10.15 -29.02
N GLN A 508 -0.24 11.03 -28.98
CA GLN A 508 -1.53 10.77 -29.61
C GLN A 508 -1.35 10.59 -31.12
N ASP A 509 -0.62 11.49 -31.77
CA ASP A 509 -0.38 11.48 -33.21
C ASP A 509 0.42 10.23 -33.63
N GLU A 510 1.43 9.85 -32.83
CA GLU A 510 2.24 8.67 -33.09
C GLU A 510 1.49 7.35 -32.91
N PHE A 511 0.75 7.19 -31.80
CA PHE A 511 0.12 5.91 -31.45
C PHE A 511 -1.34 5.81 -31.94
N GLY A 512 -1.94 6.91 -32.38
CA GLY A 512 -3.34 6.97 -32.80
C GLY A 512 -4.33 6.60 -31.69
N MET A 513 -3.95 6.83 -30.43
CA MET A 513 -4.73 6.44 -29.25
C MET A 513 -5.84 7.46 -28.92
N ALA A 514 -6.94 6.96 -28.37
CA ALA A 514 -7.96 7.81 -27.75
C ALA A 514 -7.47 8.29 -26.37
N ILE A 515 -7.78 9.53 -26.00
CA ILE A 515 -7.41 10.08 -24.69
C ILE A 515 -8.66 10.56 -23.95
N LEU A 516 -8.86 10.06 -22.73
CA LEU A 516 -9.77 10.65 -21.75
C LEU A 516 -8.94 11.54 -20.83
N PHE A 517 -8.98 12.85 -21.07
CA PHE A 517 -8.19 13.83 -20.34
C PHE A 517 -9.02 14.44 -19.21
N VAL A 518 -8.76 14.07 -17.97
CA VAL A 518 -9.49 14.57 -16.80
C VAL A 518 -8.74 15.75 -16.20
N THR A 519 -9.41 16.88 -16.05
CA THR A 519 -8.83 18.08 -15.45
C THR A 519 -9.89 18.92 -14.75
N HIS A 520 -9.49 19.80 -13.83
CA HIS A 520 -10.36 20.85 -13.32
C HIS A 520 -10.10 22.21 -13.99
N ASP A 521 -9.04 22.33 -14.80
CA ASP A 521 -8.67 23.54 -15.52
C ASP A 521 -9.19 23.52 -16.96
N LEU A 522 -10.14 24.41 -17.24
CA LEU A 522 -10.71 24.60 -18.57
C LEU A 522 -9.68 25.13 -19.59
N ALA A 523 -8.70 25.94 -19.18
CA ALA A 523 -7.65 26.44 -20.10
C ALA A 523 -6.80 25.28 -20.62
N VAL A 524 -6.40 24.37 -19.72
CA VAL A 524 -5.68 23.16 -20.09
C VAL A 524 -6.53 22.27 -20.99
N ALA A 525 -7.81 22.09 -20.67
CA ALA A 525 -8.71 21.32 -21.53
C ALA A 525 -8.86 21.94 -22.92
N ALA A 526 -8.92 23.27 -23.02
CA ALA A 526 -9.04 23.97 -24.31
C ALA A 526 -7.80 23.82 -25.18
N ASP A 527 -6.63 23.67 -24.56
CA ASP A 527 -5.38 23.52 -25.26
C ASP A 527 -5.25 22.12 -25.90
N ILE A 528 -5.67 21.05 -25.21
CA ILE A 528 -5.39 19.67 -25.65
C ILE A 528 -6.60 18.86 -26.13
N CYS A 529 -7.84 19.23 -25.79
CA CYS A 529 -9.01 18.41 -26.10
C CYS A 529 -9.69 18.82 -27.42
N ASP A 530 -10.29 17.85 -28.11
CA ASP A 530 -11.18 18.11 -29.25
C ASP A 530 -12.60 18.44 -28.78
N ARG A 531 -13.05 17.70 -27.76
CA ARG A 531 -14.36 17.83 -27.13
C ARG A 531 -14.22 17.90 -25.62
N ILE A 532 -15.13 18.61 -24.97
CA ILE A 532 -15.19 18.72 -23.51
C ILE A 532 -16.56 18.28 -23.03
N SER A 533 -16.55 17.42 -22.01
CA SER A 533 -17.67 17.00 -21.20
C SER A 533 -17.56 17.64 -19.82
N VAL A 534 -18.48 18.54 -19.49
CA VAL A 534 -18.57 19.19 -18.18
C VAL A 534 -19.42 18.33 -17.25
N MET A 535 -18.84 17.99 -16.11
CA MET A 535 -19.44 17.15 -15.07
C MET A 535 -19.68 17.95 -13.80
N TYR A 536 -20.89 17.87 -13.26
CA TYR A 536 -21.27 18.49 -12.00
C TYR A 536 -21.99 17.49 -11.11
N ALA A 537 -21.52 17.34 -9.87
CA ALA A 537 -22.16 16.52 -8.85
C ALA A 537 -22.60 15.13 -9.34
N GLY A 538 -21.74 14.37 -10.03
CA GLY A 538 -22.06 13.01 -10.49
C GLY A 538 -22.79 12.91 -11.84
N GLU A 539 -23.15 14.04 -12.48
CA GLU A 539 -23.87 14.07 -13.76
C GLU A 539 -23.12 14.85 -14.83
N MET A 540 -23.30 14.45 -16.08
CA MET A 540 -22.92 15.27 -17.23
C MET A 540 -23.94 16.39 -17.41
N VAL A 541 -23.46 17.63 -17.42
CA VAL A 541 -24.31 18.81 -17.58
C VAL A 541 -24.23 19.43 -18.96
N GLU A 542 -23.09 19.28 -19.64
CA GLU A 542 -22.88 19.81 -20.97
C GLU A 542 -21.74 19.09 -21.69
N MET A 543 -21.88 18.80 -22.98
CA MET A 543 -20.81 18.30 -23.83
C MET A 543 -20.85 18.94 -25.21
N ALA A 544 -19.71 19.43 -25.68
CA ALA A 544 -19.55 20.06 -26.99
C ALA A 544 -18.10 19.99 -27.48
N GLU A 545 -17.87 20.31 -28.75
CA GLU A 545 -16.53 20.67 -29.25
C GLU A 545 -15.99 21.90 -28.52
N VAL A 546 -14.67 21.95 -28.31
CA VAL A 546 -14.02 22.98 -27.49
C VAL A 546 -14.40 24.39 -27.96
N GLY A 547 -14.27 24.68 -29.25
CA GLY A 547 -14.60 26.00 -29.80
C GLY A 547 -16.05 26.43 -29.51
N ALA A 548 -17.00 25.51 -29.67
CA ALA A 548 -18.42 25.78 -29.41
C ALA A 548 -18.74 25.95 -27.91
N LEU A 549 -18.08 25.19 -27.04
CA LEU A 549 -18.25 25.29 -25.59
C LEU A 549 -17.78 26.65 -25.07
N PHE A 550 -16.60 27.10 -25.53
CA PHE A 550 -15.99 28.36 -25.09
C PHE A 550 -16.69 29.58 -25.68
N ALA A 551 -17.08 29.52 -26.95
CA ALA A 551 -17.75 30.63 -27.62
C ALA A 551 -19.18 30.87 -27.10
N ASN A 552 -19.93 29.79 -26.86
CA ASN A 552 -21.34 29.88 -26.47
C ASN A 552 -21.68 28.79 -25.45
N PRO A 553 -21.32 28.91 -24.16
CA PRO A 553 -21.65 27.92 -23.14
C PRO A 553 -23.16 27.92 -22.80
N ARG A 554 -23.84 26.78 -22.94
CA ARG A 554 -25.30 26.67 -22.77
C ARG A 554 -25.74 26.33 -21.37
N HIS A 555 -24.91 25.68 -20.54
CA HIS A 555 -25.26 25.43 -19.15
C HIS A 555 -24.76 26.57 -18.24
N PRO A 556 -25.59 27.12 -17.33
CA PRO A 556 -25.18 28.20 -16.42
C PRO A 556 -23.92 27.89 -15.59
N TYR A 557 -23.73 26.63 -15.20
CA TYR A 557 -22.51 26.14 -14.55
C TYR A 557 -21.27 26.30 -15.43
N THR A 558 -21.31 25.82 -16.67
CA THR A 558 -20.21 25.94 -17.64
C THR A 558 -19.84 27.41 -17.86
N ARG A 559 -20.85 28.27 -18.03
CA ARG A 559 -20.64 29.72 -18.14
C ARG A 559 -20.00 30.31 -16.88
N GLY A 560 -20.41 29.83 -15.71
CA GLY A 560 -19.81 30.21 -14.43
C GLY A 560 -18.34 29.81 -14.33
N LEU A 561 -17.99 28.59 -14.75
CA LEU A 561 -16.60 28.10 -14.76
C LEU A 561 -15.72 28.94 -15.70
N LEU A 562 -16.20 29.22 -16.92
CA LEU A 562 -15.48 30.03 -17.90
C LEU A 562 -15.27 31.47 -17.41
N ARG A 563 -16.29 32.08 -16.79
CA ARG A 563 -16.18 33.44 -16.22
C ARG A 563 -15.22 33.53 -15.04
N ALA A 564 -15.07 32.43 -14.29
CA ALA A 564 -14.15 32.36 -13.15
C ALA A 564 -12.68 32.22 -13.58
N MET A 565 -12.40 32.03 -14.89
CA MET A 565 -11.04 31.94 -15.40
C MET A 565 -10.37 33.32 -15.43
N PRO A 566 -9.09 33.43 -15.03
CA PRO A 566 -8.35 34.69 -15.15
C PRO A 566 -8.18 35.10 -16.62
N HIS A 567 -8.68 36.27 -17.00
CA HIS A 567 -8.39 36.86 -18.32
C HIS A 567 -7.18 37.80 -18.22
N ALA A 568 -6.22 37.65 -19.13
CA ALA A 568 -4.96 38.39 -19.11
C ALA A 568 -5.09 39.90 -19.39
N SER A 569 -6.26 40.39 -19.81
CA SER A 569 -6.40 41.70 -20.45
C SER A 569 -6.97 42.84 -19.58
N ASP A 570 -7.59 42.58 -18.43
CA ASP A 570 -8.29 43.64 -17.69
C ASP A 570 -7.72 43.94 -16.30
N ARG A 571 -7.73 45.24 -15.95
CA ARG A 571 -7.30 45.79 -14.67
C ARG A 571 -8.16 45.27 -13.51
N ASN A 572 -7.87 44.06 -13.06
CA ASN A 572 -8.14 43.45 -11.75
C ASN A 572 -9.51 43.76 -11.07
N PRO A 573 -10.67 43.58 -11.73
CA PRO A 573 -11.91 43.38 -10.98
C PRO A 573 -11.85 42.05 -10.21
N PRO A 574 -12.58 41.89 -9.10
CA PRO A 574 -12.70 40.59 -8.43
C PRO A 574 -13.21 39.53 -9.41
N LEU A 575 -12.50 38.39 -9.51
CA LEU A 575 -12.96 37.29 -10.36
C LEU A 575 -14.36 36.84 -9.92
N PRO A 576 -15.32 36.73 -10.85
CA PRO A 576 -16.64 36.25 -10.52
C PRO A 576 -16.53 34.79 -10.05
N THR A 577 -17.14 34.48 -8.90
CA THR A 577 -17.12 33.14 -8.32
C THR A 577 -18.50 32.48 -8.39
N ILE A 578 -18.53 31.17 -8.55
CA ILE A 578 -19.75 30.39 -8.40
C ILE A 578 -20.06 30.28 -6.91
N ARG A 579 -21.23 30.73 -6.47
CA ARG A 579 -21.62 30.77 -5.05
C ARG A 579 -21.65 29.37 -4.44
N GLY A 580 -21.26 29.24 -3.17
CA GLY A 580 -21.32 27.99 -2.44
C GLY A 580 -20.36 26.91 -2.95
N SER A 581 -20.52 25.68 -2.48
CA SER A 581 -19.69 24.52 -2.83
C SER A 581 -20.53 23.40 -3.45
N VAL A 582 -19.88 22.47 -4.16
CA VAL A 582 -20.53 21.27 -4.69
C VAL A 582 -21.13 20.47 -3.52
N PRO A 583 -22.44 20.16 -3.53
CA PRO A 583 -23.04 19.38 -2.46
C PRO A 583 -22.49 17.95 -2.45
N ARG A 584 -22.33 17.38 -1.26
CA ARG A 584 -21.84 16.00 -1.09
C ARG A 584 -22.85 15.00 -1.68
N PRO A 585 -22.39 13.83 -2.19
CA PRO A 585 -23.27 12.73 -2.56
C PRO A 585 -24.28 12.41 -1.45
N GLY A 586 -25.55 12.22 -1.82
CA GLY A 586 -26.67 12.04 -0.89
C GLY A 586 -27.38 13.34 -0.46
N MET A 587 -26.76 14.50 -0.67
CA MET A 587 -27.35 15.83 -0.40
C MET A 587 -27.70 16.59 -1.69
N TRP A 588 -27.78 15.90 -2.83
CA TRP A 588 -28.08 16.54 -4.10
C TRP A 588 -29.57 16.92 -4.19
N PRO A 589 -29.89 18.12 -4.71
CA PRO A 589 -31.27 18.52 -4.94
C PRO A 589 -32.00 17.54 -5.86
N GLU A 590 -33.31 17.39 -5.66
CA GLU A 590 -34.18 16.75 -6.64
C GLU A 590 -34.22 17.60 -7.93
N GLY A 591 -34.10 16.93 -9.09
CA GLY A 591 -34.04 17.60 -10.39
C GLY A 591 -32.64 18.07 -10.78
N CYS A 592 -32.50 19.36 -11.11
CA CYS A 592 -31.22 19.95 -11.48
C CYS A 592 -30.29 20.07 -10.26
N ARG A 593 -29.19 19.32 -10.26
CA ARG A 593 -28.22 19.33 -9.16
C ARG A 593 -27.58 20.69 -8.92
N PHE A 594 -27.53 21.56 -9.95
CA PHE A 594 -26.95 22.91 -9.87
C PHE A 594 -27.97 23.99 -9.45
N SER A 595 -29.26 23.65 -9.28
CA SER A 595 -30.34 24.63 -9.00
C SER A 595 -30.07 25.53 -7.79
N ASN A 596 -29.47 24.99 -6.73
CA ASN A 596 -29.14 25.72 -5.50
C ASN A 596 -28.01 26.77 -5.66
N ARG A 597 -27.22 26.67 -6.74
CA ARG A 597 -26.09 27.58 -7.05
C ARG A 597 -26.32 28.37 -8.35
N CYS A 598 -27.45 28.16 -9.01
CA CYS A 598 -27.77 28.76 -10.31
C CYS A 598 -28.55 30.07 -10.13
N ASP A 599 -27.99 31.19 -10.57
CA ASP A 599 -28.68 32.50 -10.58
C ASP A 599 -29.92 32.54 -11.50
N LEU A 600 -30.07 31.52 -12.36
CA LEU A 600 -31.15 31.40 -13.34
C LEU A 600 -32.18 30.32 -12.96
N ALA A 601 -32.13 29.78 -11.73
CA ALA A 601 -33.01 28.72 -11.27
C ALA A 601 -34.49 29.14 -11.26
N THR A 602 -35.37 28.23 -11.65
CA THR A 602 -36.83 28.40 -11.60
C THR A 602 -37.47 27.18 -10.92
N ALA A 603 -38.78 27.25 -10.61
CA ALA A 603 -39.49 26.13 -10.00
C ALA A 603 -39.43 24.83 -10.83
N ALA A 604 -39.30 24.94 -12.16
CA ALA A 604 -39.16 23.79 -13.05
C ALA A 604 -37.82 23.04 -12.87
N CYS A 605 -36.78 23.70 -12.34
CA CYS A 605 -35.48 23.08 -12.08
C CYS A 605 -35.51 22.02 -10.97
N HIS A 606 -36.58 21.94 -10.17
CA HIS A 606 -36.74 20.92 -9.12
C HIS A 606 -37.31 19.58 -9.64
N ARG A 607 -37.52 19.47 -10.96
CA ARG A 607 -37.90 18.21 -11.63
C ARG A 607 -36.69 17.64 -12.38
N PRO A 608 -36.61 16.31 -12.60
CA PRO A 608 -35.56 15.70 -13.41
C PRO A 608 -35.45 16.38 -14.77
N ILE A 609 -34.22 16.76 -15.14
CA ILE A 609 -33.92 17.38 -16.43
C ILE A 609 -33.14 16.34 -17.26
N PRO A 610 -33.67 15.91 -18.42
CA PRO A 610 -32.94 15.00 -19.29
C PRO A 610 -31.75 15.70 -19.94
N LEU A 611 -30.75 14.92 -20.31
CA LEU A 611 -29.68 15.40 -21.19
C LEU A 611 -30.22 15.43 -22.63
N THR A 612 -30.32 16.59 -23.25
CA THR A 612 -30.90 16.75 -24.59
C THR A 612 -29.87 17.20 -25.63
N GLY A 613 -30.10 16.86 -26.90
CA GLY A 613 -29.26 17.22 -28.04
C GLY A 613 -28.50 16.04 -28.66
N ALA A 614 -27.92 16.24 -29.84
CA ALA A 614 -27.21 15.18 -30.60
C ALA A 614 -25.69 15.42 -30.68
N LYS A 615 -25.26 16.44 -31.42
CA LYS A 615 -23.83 16.82 -31.52
C LYS A 615 -23.34 17.57 -30.28
N ARG A 616 -24.24 18.34 -29.70
CA ARG A 616 -24.04 19.08 -28.46
C ARG A 616 -25.13 18.63 -27.50
N THR A 617 -24.74 18.20 -26.31
CA THR A 617 -25.69 17.76 -25.29
C THR A 617 -25.66 18.70 -24.10
N VAL A 618 -26.83 18.96 -23.51
CA VAL A 618 -26.97 19.87 -22.37
C VAL A 618 -28.12 19.45 -21.48
N ARG A 619 -27.91 19.55 -20.16
CA ARG A 619 -28.88 19.20 -19.13
C ARG A 619 -29.44 20.47 -18.50
N CYS A 620 -30.12 21.30 -19.30
CA CYS A 620 -30.70 22.56 -18.85
C CYS A 620 -32.00 22.88 -19.57
N ILE A 621 -33.04 23.28 -18.83
CA ILE A 621 -34.31 23.74 -19.40
C ILE A 621 -34.20 25.10 -20.11
N ARG A 622 -33.15 25.89 -19.84
CA ARG A 622 -32.91 27.21 -20.44
C ARG A 622 -31.80 27.18 -21.50
N ALA A 623 -31.46 26.01 -22.02
CA ALA A 623 -30.36 25.86 -22.97
C ALA A 623 -30.51 26.76 -24.22
N ASP A 624 -31.74 26.90 -24.74
CA ASP A 624 -32.02 27.69 -25.94
C ASP A 624 -31.97 29.20 -25.66
N GLU A 625 -32.37 29.64 -24.46
CA GLU A 625 -32.26 31.04 -24.05
C GLU A 625 -30.80 31.49 -23.88
N MET A 626 -29.93 30.55 -23.51
CA MET A 626 -28.50 30.80 -23.33
C MET A 626 -27.79 30.99 -24.67
N GLU A 627 -28.28 30.35 -25.73
CA GLU A 627 -27.79 30.51 -27.10
C GLU A 627 -28.13 31.88 -27.69
N ALA A 628 -29.24 32.49 -27.26
CA ALA A 628 -29.64 33.82 -27.73
C ALA A 628 -28.96 34.99 -26.98
N ALA A 629 -28.33 34.70 -25.83
CA ALA A 629 -27.75 35.71 -24.93
C ALA A 629 -26.21 35.75 -24.96
N SER A 630 -25.58 35.03 -25.90
CA SER A 630 -24.13 34.88 -26.03
C SER A 630 -23.51 35.93 -26.94
#